data_AF-A0A1N7BXD6-F1
#
_entry.id   AF-A0A1N7BXD6-F1
#
_cell.length_a   1.000
_cell.length_b   1.000
_cell.length_c   1.000
_cell.angle_alpha   90.00
_cell.angle_beta   90.00
_cell.angle_gamma   90.00
#
_symmetry.space_group_name_H-M   'P 1'
#
loop_
_entity.id
_entity.type
_entity.pdbx_description
1 polymer ?
#
loop_
_entity_poly.entity_id
_entity_poly.type
_entity_poly.pdbx_seq_one_letter_code
_entity_poly.pdbx_strand_id
1 'polypeptide(L)'
;MKAMIFCTSFIKDAQSWESRYQRWLDYYENIPINAEKKIMIDDGSPFLPPADIINTIPHDAPLAAHGDKNLIIHFDNNLGRQSGSDYPGWWRSFLHSVQVANELGVDKIIHIESDAYIMTPRLVKFINEIESGWNVLWSPRYRFPETALQVICRDQFAIFEKFKNDTPGLKFPDIAERLLPFTAVHKQFKGDRYSDFTKNRWIFRSRRFNKIPLFNREFFWEKIPADADFVTQGISRQEFVYRRDEIA
;
A
#
# COMPACT_ATOMS: atom_id res chain seq x y z
N MET A 1 1.68 20.73 -5.53
CA MET A 1 1.04 20.27 -4.28
C MET A 1 2.07 19.55 -3.43
N LYS A 2 2.08 19.82 -2.13
CA LYS A 2 2.95 19.09 -1.19
C LYS A 2 2.32 17.72 -0.91
N ALA A 3 3.10 16.65 -0.96
CA ALA A 3 2.57 15.29 -0.78
C ALA A 3 3.41 14.45 0.19
N MET A 4 2.78 13.42 0.74
CA MET A 4 3.47 12.29 1.37
C MET A 4 3.14 11.01 0.63
N ILE A 5 4.10 10.09 0.56
CA ILE A 5 3.84 8.69 0.18
C ILE A 5 3.89 7.82 1.43
N PHE A 6 2.96 6.89 1.56
CA PHE A 6 3.00 5.95 2.67
C PHE A 6 2.53 4.55 2.29
N CYS A 7 2.98 3.57 3.07
CA CYS A 7 2.44 2.22 3.07
C CYS A 7 2.01 1.83 4.49
N THR A 8 1.09 0.87 4.59
CA THR A 8 0.84 0.19 5.87
C THR A 8 1.87 -0.93 6.07
N SER A 9 2.24 -1.18 7.32
CA SER A 9 3.29 -2.16 7.65
C SER A 9 2.99 -3.00 8.88
N PHE A 10 3.48 -4.23 8.82
CA PHE A 10 3.63 -5.16 9.92
C PHE A 10 4.83 -6.07 9.64
N ILE A 11 5.97 -5.73 10.23
CA ILE A 11 7.29 -6.32 10.11
C ILE A 11 7.45 -7.39 11.19
N LYS A 12 7.12 -8.63 10.82
CA LYS A 12 7.17 -9.77 11.74
C LYS A 12 8.60 -10.11 12.20
N ASP A 13 9.57 -9.97 11.31
CA ASP A 13 10.95 -10.38 11.48
C ASP A 13 11.86 -9.70 10.43
N ALA A 14 13.18 -9.89 10.56
CA ALA A 14 14.17 -9.37 9.63
C ALA A 14 13.94 -9.83 8.18
N GLN A 15 13.49 -11.07 7.98
CA GLN A 15 13.18 -11.58 6.64
C GLN A 15 12.00 -10.82 6.01
N SER A 16 10.97 -10.50 6.80
CA SER A 16 9.82 -9.70 6.36
C SER A 16 10.25 -8.28 6.01
N TRP A 17 11.19 -7.69 6.77
CA TRP A 17 11.83 -6.41 6.45
C TRP A 17 12.53 -6.45 5.09
N GLU A 18 13.50 -7.34 4.92
CA GLU A 18 14.33 -7.43 3.71
C GLU A 18 13.52 -7.73 2.46
N SER A 19 12.57 -8.68 2.55
CA SER A 19 11.85 -9.18 1.38
C SER A 19 10.69 -8.29 0.90
N ARG A 20 10.20 -7.36 1.75
CA ARG A 20 9.02 -6.54 1.46
C ARG A 20 9.26 -5.05 1.70
N TYR A 21 9.53 -4.67 2.94
CA TYR A 21 9.51 -3.27 3.35
C TYR A 21 10.76 -2.52 2.90
N GLN A 22 11.95 -3.11 3.05
CA GLN A 22 13.19 -2.54 2.53
C GLN A 22 13.12 -2.40 1.01
N ARG A 23 12.63 -3.45 0.35
CA ARG A 23 12.44 -3.46 -1.10
C ARG A 23 11.51 -2.34 -1.58
N TRP A 24 10.40 -2.11 -0.87
CA TRP A 24 9.47 -1.00 -1.16
C TRP A 24 10.17 0.35 -0.99
N LEU A 25 10.93 0.52 0.11
CA LEU A 25 11.69 1.73 0.39
C LEU A 25 12.70 2.04 -0.72
N ASP A 26 13.52 1.05 -1.06
CA ASP A 26 14.57 1.16 -2.09
C ASP A 26 13.96 1.45 -3.47
N TYR A 27 12.85 0.79 -3.81
CA TYR A 27 12.16 0.98 -5.09
C TYR A 27 11.65 2.40 -5.25
N TYR A 28 10.96 2.92 -4.23
CA TYR A 28 10.39 4.26 -4.29
C TYR A 28 11.41 5.36 -4.05
N GLU A 29 12.64 5.06 -3.64
CA GLU A 29 13.67 6.09 -3.43
C GLU A 29 13.97 6.89 -4.71
N ASN A 30 13.94 6.23 -5.86
CA ASN A 30 14.35 6.80 -7.15
C ASN A 30 13.22 6.98 -8.17
N ILE A 31 11.96 6.75 -7.75
CA ILE A 31 10.79 7.02 -8.60
C ILE A 31 10.42 8.49 -8.51
N PRO A 32 10.15 9.19 -9.64
CA PRO A 32 9.91 10.63 -9.66
C PRO A 32 8.49 11.01 -9.22
N ILE A 33 8.04 10.49 -8.07
CA ILE A 33 6.82 10.92 -7.40
C ILE A 33 7.14 12.16 -6.55
N ASN A 34 6.36 13.22 -6.70
CA ASN A 34 6.53 14.48 -5.99
C ASN A 34 6.02 14.37 -4.55
N ALA A 35 6.77 13.69 -3.68
CA ALA A 35 6.47 13.54 -2.25
C ALA A 35 7.64 14.01 -1.39
N GLU A 36 7.34 14.74 -0.32
CA GLU A 36 8.35 15.26 0.61
C GLU A 36 8.84 14.20 1.59
N LYS A 37 7.96 13.28 1.99
CA LYS A 37 8.24 12.22 2.96
C LYS A 37 7.71 10.88 2.46
N LYS A 38 8.46 9.82 2.79
CA LYS A 38 8.04 8.43 2.67
C LYS A 38 7.85 7.85 4.07
N ILE A 39 6.68 7.29 4.31
CA ILE A 39 6.28 6.89 5.66
C ILE A 39 5.80 5.44 5.64
N MET A 40 6.28 4.62 6.58
CA MET A 40 5.64 3.35 6.88
C MET A 40 4.81 3.55 8.15
N ILE A 41 3.49 3.39 8.07
CA ILE A 41 2.63 3.41 9.25
C ILE A 41 2.48 1.97 9.73
N ASP A 42 3.02 1.69 10.90
CA ASP A 42 3.32 0.35 11.39
C ASP A 42 2.38 -0.09 12.52
N ASP A 43 1.74 -1.24 12.30
CA ASP A 43 0.73 -1.82 13.18
C ASP A 43 1.32 -2.65 14.33
N GLY A 44 2.29 -2.10 15.07
CA GLY A 44 2.86 -2.78 16.24
C GLY A 44 3.71 -3.99 15.88
N SER A 45 4.67 -3.79 15.00
CA SER A 45 5.66 -4.79 14.62
C SER A 45 6.54 -5.23 15.78
N PRO A 46 6.76 -6.56 15.96
CA PRO A 46 7.71 -7.07 16.94
C PRO A 46 9.17 -6.88 16.51
N PHE A 47 9.42 -6.62 15.23
CA PHE A 47 10.73 -6.31 14.70
C PHE A 47 10.72 -4.92 14.07
N LEU A 48 11.74 -4.13 14.37
CA LEU A 48 11.99 -2.84 13.74
C LEU A 48 13.41 -2.84 13.17
N PRO A 49 13.61 -2.29 11.97
CA PRO A 49 14.96 -2.17 11.41
C PRO A 49 15.82 -1.21 12.27
N PRO A 50 17.15 -1.37 12.21
CA PRO A 50 18.09 -0.42 12.81
C PRO A 50 17.85 1.04 12.39
N ALA A 51 18.04 1.98 13.32
CA ALA A 51 17.77 3.40 13.13
C ALA A 51 18.70 4.10 12.12
N ASP A 52 19.86 3.51 11.83
CA ASP A 52 20.77 3.94 10.75
C ASP A 52 20.22 3.63 9.34
N ILE A 53 19.25 2.72 9.23
CA ILE A 53 18.55 2.43 7.97
C ILE A 53 17.31 3.33 7.82
N ILE A 54 16.45 3.35 8.83
CA ILE A 54 15.24 4.16 8.85
C ILE A 54 14.84 4.46 10.29
N ASN A 55 14.62 5.73 10.59
CA ASN A 55 14.21 6.16 11.93
C ASN A 55 12.79 5.67 12.24
N THR A 56 12.56 5.20 13.47
CA THR A 56 11.24 4.80 13.96
C THR A 56 10.81 5.70 15.11
N ILE A 57 9.58 6.21 15.03
CA ILE A 57 8.99 7.10 16.02
C ILE A 57 7.64 6.56 16.51
N PRO A 58 7.24 6.83 17.75
CA PRO A 58 5.89 6.54 18.23
C PRO A 58 4.81 7.22 17.40
N HIS A 59 3.63 6.60 17.32
CA HIS A 59 2.50 7.11 16.53
C HIS A 59 1.94 8.47 16.96
N ASP A 60 2.21 8.87 18.19
CA ASP A 60 1.81 10.13 18.84
C ASP A 60 2.98 11.13 18.98
N ALA A 61 4.16 10.79 18.45
CA ALA A 61 5.31 11.68 18.46
C ALA A 61 5.08 12.88 17.50
N PRO A 62 5.45 14.12 17.90
CA PRO A 62 5.33 15.28 17.03
C PRO A 62 6.20 15.16 15.77
N LEU A 63 5.57 15.03 14.60
CA LEU A 63 6.24 14.88 13.31
C LEU A 63 7.11 16.07 12.93
N ALA A 64 6.75 17.27 13.41
CA ALA A 64 7.53 18.49 13.18
C ALA A 64 8.96 18.41 13.76
N ALA A 65 9.19 17.55 14.77
CA ALA A 65 10.50 17.34 15.36
C ALA A 65 11.40 16.39 14.54
N HIS A 66 10.86 15.74 13.50
CA HIS A 66 11.55 14.70 12.74
C HIS A 66 11.76 15.11 11.28
N GLY A 67 13.00 15.53 10.97
CA GLY A 67 13.42 15.97 9.63
C GLY A 67 13.66 14.84 8.63
N ASP A 68 13.57 13.58 9.05
CA ASP A 68 13.87 12.42 8.21
C ASP A 68 12.98 12.36 6.97
N LYS A 69 13.57 12.14 5.79
CA LYS A 69 12.83 11.94 4.53
C LYS A 69 12.02 10.65 4.56
N ASN A 70 12.56 9.61 5.19
CA ASN A 70 11.97 8.29 5.32
C ASN A 70 11.84 7.96 6.82
N LEU A 71 10.67 7.50 7.27
CA LEU A 71 10.44 7.17 8.68
C LEU A 71 9.37 6.08 8.88
N ILE A 72 9.43 5.40 10.01
CA ILE A 72 8.40 4.47 10.50
C ILE A 72 7.63 5.15 11.64
N ILE A 73 6.30 5.19 11.52
CA ILE A 73 5.39 5.62 12.59
C ILE A 73 4.83 4.34 13.23
N HIS A 74 5.15 4.10 14.49
CA HIS A 74 4.91 2.82 15.16
C HIS A 74 3.85 2.92 16.27
N PHE A 75 2.85 2.03 16.20
CA PHE A 75 1.92 1.80 17.30
C PHE A 75 2.47 0.78 18.30
N ASP A 76 2.24 0.97 19.60
CA ASP A 76 2.83 0.08 20.63
C ASP A 76 2.27 -1.34 20.64
N ASN A 77 1.05 -1.54 20.16
CA ASN A 77 0.36 -2.82 20.18
C ASN A 77 -0.09 -3.21 18.77
N ASN A 78 -0.13 -4.50 18.48
CA ASN A 78 -0.62 -5.04 17.21
C ASN A 78 -2.14 -5.29 17.25
N LEU A 79 -2.89 -4.80 16.26
CA LEU A 79 -4.30 -5.15 16.07
C LEU A 79 -4.47 -6.25 15.01
N GLY A 80 -3.62 -6.22 13.99
CA GLY A 80 -3.41 -7.32 13.06
C GLY A 80 -4.59 -7.57 12.14
N ARG A 81 -4.66 -8.80 11.63
CA ARG A 81 -5.72 -9.26 10.74
C ARG A 81 -6.44 -10.45 11.37
N GLN A 82 -7.71 -10.25 11.71
CA GLN A 82 -8.54 -11.29 12.32
C GLN A 82 -9.14 -12.23 11.27
N SER A 83 -9.43 -11.73 10.06
CA SER A 83 -9.92 -12.53 8.95
C SER A 83 -9.65 -11.91 7.57
N GLY A 84 -10.12 -12.57 6.50
CA GLY A 84 -10.04 -12.04 5.14
C GLY A 84 -10.69 -10.66 4.99
N SER A 85 -11.82 -10.44 5.66
CA SER A 85 -12.62 -9.20 5.63
C SER A 85 -12.46 -8.34 6.90
N ASP A 86 -11.69 -8.79 7.89
CA ASP A 86 -11.50 -8.09 9.16
C ASP A 86 -10.00 -7.89 9.44
N TYR A 87 -9.55 -6.66 9.22
CA TYR A 87 -8.14 -6.25 9.24
C TYR A 87 -7.97 -4.92 9.98
N PRO A 88 -8.24 -4.87 11.30
CA PRO A 88 -8.22 -3.64 12.08
C PRO A 88 -6.85 -2.96 12.07
N GLY A 89 -5.76 -3.71 11.93
CA GLY A 89 -4.42 -3.12 11.87
C GLY A 89 -4.16 -2.29 10.62
N TRP A 90 -4.66 -2.77 9.47
CA TRP A 90 -4.64 -2.01 8.23
C TRP A 90 -5.51 -0.76 8.35
N TRP A 91 -6.72 -0.90 8.88
CA TRP A 91 -7.62 0.24 9.08
C TRP A 91 -7.02 1.30 10.00
N ARG A 92 -6.42 0.90 11.13
CA ARG A 92 -5.75 1.82 12.04
C ARG A 92 -4.66 2.61 11.32
N SER A 93 -3.76 1.91 10.64
CA SER A 93 -2.62 2.53 9.96
C SER A 93 -3.08 3.44 8.81
N PHE A 94 -4.03 2.97 8.01
CA PHE A 94 -4.59 3.73 6.90
C PHE A 94 -5.33 4.98 7.38
N LEU A 95 -6.19 4.87 8.40
CA LEU A 95 -6.95 6.01 8.93
C LEU A 95 -6.06 6.99 9.70
N HIS A 96 -4.97 6.54 10.31
CA HIS A 96 -3.98 7.42 10.96
C HIS A 96 -3.30 8.35 9.96
N SER A 97 -3.20 7.94 8.69
CA SER A 97 -2.53 8.72 7.64
C SER A 97 -3.11 10.13 7.44
N VAL A 98 -4.41 10.35 7.70
CA VAL A 98 -5.00 11.70 7.58
C VAL A 98 -4.51 12.63 8.68
N GLN A 99 -4.25 12.12 9.89
CA GLN A 99 -3.67 12.92 10.98
C GLN A 99 -2.22 13.28 10.66
N VAL A 100 -1.44 12.29 10.22
CA VAL A 100 -0.05 12.46 9.75
C VAL A 100 0.01 13.52 8.65
N ALA A 101 -0.89 13.44 7.67
CA ALA A 101 -0.94 14.39 6.58
C ALA A 101 -1.24 15.83 7.03
N ASN A 102 -2.19 16.00 7.96
CA ASN A 102 -2.51 17.30 8.53
C ASN A 102 -1.36 17.90 9.32
N GLU A 103 -0.68 17.11 10.14
CA GLU A 103 0.45 17.56 10.94
C GLU A 103 1.65 17.96 10.07
N LEU A 104 1.90 17.22 8.99
CA LEU A 104 2.93 17.57 8.00
C LEU A 104 2.54 18.76 7.12
N GLY A 105 1.27 19.18 7.13
CA GLY A 105 0.73 20.21 6.26
C GLY A 105 0.81 19.85 4.79
N VAL A 106 0.60 18.57 4.43
CA VAL A 106 0.58 18.13 3.02
C VAL A 106 -0.82 18.27 2.42
N ASP A 107 -0.86 18.48 1.10
CA ASP A 107 -2.10 18.60 0.32
C ASP A 107 -2.53 17.27 -0.33
N LYS A 108 -1.66 16.26 -0.31
CA LYS A 108 -1.86 15.00 -1.02
C LYS A 108 -1.28 13.83 -0.24
N ILE A 109 -2.07 12.78 -0.07
CA ILE A 109 -1.67 11.49 0.48
C ILE A 109 -1.60 10.50 -0.68
N ILE A 110 -0.46 9.85 -0.84
CA ILE A 110 -0.25 8.79 -1.82
C ILE A 110 -0.06 7.49 -1.05
N HIS A 111 -1.12 6.70 -0.93
CA HIS A 111 -1.04 5.35 -0.37
C HIS A 111 -0.56 4.38 -1.45
N ILE A 112 0.49 3.62 -1.15
CA ILE A 112 0.90 2.47 -1.97
C ILE A 112 1.24 1.33 -1.03
N GLU A 113 0.57 0.18 -1.16
CA GLU A 113 0.86 -0.98 -0.31
C GLU A 113 2.31 -1.44 -0.39
N SER A 114 2.79 -2.05 0.70
CA SER A 114 4.18 -2.51 0.82
C SER A 114 4.54 -3.65 -0.15
N ASP A 115 3.57 -4.23 -0.86
CA ASP A 115 3.76 -5.19 -1.95
C ASP A 115 3.25 -4.66 -3.32
N ALA A 116 3.10 -3.35 -3.46
CA ALA A 116 2.65 -2.69 -4.66
C ALA A 116 3.71 -1.76 -5.27
N TYR A 117 3.78 -1.76 -6.60
CA TYR A 117 4.87 -1.18 -7.39
C TYR A 117 4.33 -0.49 -8.66
N ILE A 118 4.72 0.77 -8.88
CA ILE A 118 4.39 1.54 -10.09
C ILE A 118 5.46 1.27 -11.14
N MET A 119 5.04 0.84 -12.32
CA MET A 119 5.94 0.33 -13.35
C MET A 119 6.26 1.34 -14.45
N THR A 120 5.41 2.35 -14.67
CA THR A 120 5.51 3.25 -15.85
C THR A 120 5.58 4.74 -15.50
N PRO A 121 6.31 5.55 -16.29
CA PRO A 121 6.32 7.01 -16.19
C PRO A 121 4.95 7.65 -16.36
N ARG A 122 4.10 7.05 -17.20
CA ARG A 122 2.74 7.53 -17.44
C ARG A 122 1.90 7.54 -16.15
N LEU A 123 1.98 6.49 -15.33
CA LEU A 123 1.27 6.43 -14.06
C LEU A 123 1.86 7.41 -13.03
N VAL A 124 3.19 7.58 -13.00
CA VAL A 124 3.83 8.57 -12.12
C VAL A 124 3.41 9.99 -12.49
N LYS A 125 3.43 10.34 -13.77
CA LYS A 125 2.97 11.64 -14.29
C LYS A 125 1.54 11.90 -13.85
N PHE A 126 0.66 10.94 -14.07
CA PHE A 126 -0.73 11.02 -13.64
C PHE A 126 -0.87 11.27 -12.12
N ILE A 127 -0.19 10.50 -11.27
CA ILE A 127 -0.24 10.68 -9.81
C ILE A 127 0.22 12.09 -9.39
N ASN A 128 1.27 12.59 -10.03
CA ASN A 128 1.79 13.94 -9.78
C ASN A 128 0.80 15.03 -10.19
N GLU A 129 0.08 14.84 -11.29
CA GLU A 129 -0.88 15.80 -11.88
C GLU A 129 -2.27 15.79 -11.22
N ILE A 130 -2.63 14.78 -10.41
CA ILE A 130 -3.91 14.79 -9.67
C ILE A 130 -3.93 15.96 -8.68
N GLU A 131 -4.97 16.79 -8.71
CA GLU A 131 -5.09 17.94 -7.79
C GLU A 131 -6.30 17.90 -6.86
N SER A 132 -7.23 16.97 -7.07
CA SER A 132 -8.45 16.85 -6.27
C SER A 132 -8.96 15.42 -6.19
N GLY A 133 -9.83 15.18 -5.20
CA GLY A 133 -10.54 13.93 -5.05
C GLY A 133 -9.75 12.79 -4.41
N TRP A 134 -10.45 11.66 -4.26
CA TRP A 134 -9.95 10.38 -3.77
C TRP A 134 -9.93 9.40 -4.95
N ASN A 135 -8.73 9.22 -5.49
CA ASN A 135 -8.49 8.57 -6.76
C ASN A 135 -7.90 7.18 -6.53
N VAL A 136 -8.43 6.20 -7.25
CA VAL A 136 -7.96 4.81 -7.24
C VAL A 136 -7.94 4.25 -8.66
N LEU A 137 -7.19 3.17 -8.86
CA LEU A 137 -7.19 2.46 -10.15
C LEU A 137 -8.35 1.46 -10.20
N TRP A 138 -8.75 1.03 -11.39
CA TRP A 138 -9.68 -0.08 -11.54
C TRP A 138 -8.93 -1.40 -11.60
N SER A 139 -9.37 -2.42 -10.84
CA SER A 139 -8.91 -3.80 -11.01
C SER A 139 -9.83 -4.55 -11.98
N PRO A 140 -9.40 -4.86 -13.22
CA PRO A 140 -10.25 -5.51 -14.22
C PRO A 140 -10.63 -6.93 -13.81
N ARG A 141 -9.70 -7.68 -13.21
CA ARG A 141 -9.89 -9.07 -12.79
C ARG A 141 -10.94 -9.19 -11.69
N TYR A 142 -10.87 -8.32 -10.69
CA TYR A 142 -11.76 -8.39 -9.53
C TYR A 142 -12.99 -7.51 -9.63
N ARG A 143 -13.04 -6.63 -10.63
CA ARG A 143 -14.16 -5.71 -10.91
C ARG A 143 -14.48 -4.80 -9.73
N PHE A 144 -13.46 -4.23 -9.11
CA PHE A 144 -13.59 -3.23 -8.05
C PHE A 144 -12.47 -2.17 -8.13
N PRO A 145 -12.59 -1.06 -7.38
CA PRO A 145 -11.53 -0.07 -7.24
C PRO A 145 -10.35 -0.61 -6.41
N GLU A 146 -9.14 -0.55 -6.95
CA GLU A 146 -7.92 -1.08 -6.35
C GLU A 146 -7.40 -0.15 -5.23
N THR A 147 -7.50 -0.60 -3.99
CA THR A 147 -7.09 0.12 -2.78
C THR A 147 -5.60 0.06 -2.50
N ALA A 148 -4.86 -0.81 -3.19
CA ALA A 148 -3.41 -0.91 -3.04
C ALA A 148 -2.66 0.33 -3.55
N LEU A 149 -3.31 1.19 -4.35
CA LEU A 149 -2.82 2.50 -4.74
C LEU A 149 -3.96 3.51 -4.63
N GLN A 150 -3.79 4.53 -3.78
CA GLN A 150 -4.79 5.59 -3.59
C GLN A 150 -4.10 6.95 -3.56
N VAL A 151 -4.68 7.92 -4.25
CA VAL A 151 -4.24 9.32 -4.21
C VAL A 151 -5.38 10.17 -3.67
N ILE A 152 -5.20 10.68 -2.46
CA ILE A 152 -6.22 11.40 -1.69
C ILE A 152 -5.76 12.86 -1.56
N CYS A 153 -6.52 13.78 -2.13
CA CYS A 153 -6.21 15.20 -2.10
C CYS A 153 -6.88 15.92 -0.93
N ARG A 154 -6.38 17.13 -0.63
CA ARG A 154 -6.77 17.97 0.50
C ARG A 154 -8.28 18.17 0.64
N ASP A 155 -8.98 18.30 -0.48
CA ASP A 155 -10.44 18.46 -0.54
C ASP A 155 -11.21 17.25 0.04
N GLN A 156 -10.56 16.09 0.16
CA GLN A 156 -11.15 14.87 0.71
C GLN A 156 -10.77 14.58 2.17
N PHE A 157 -9.87 15.35 2.78
CA PHE A 157 -9.38 15.06 4.14
C PHE A 157 -10.50 15.12 5.18
N ALA A 158 -11.42 16.09 5.07
CA ALA A 158 -12.57 16.19 5.98
C ALA A 158 -13.49 14.95 5.91
N ILE A 159 -13.70 14.40 4.70
CA ILE A 159 -14.48 13.17 4.51
C ILE A 159 -13.71 11.97 5.09
N PHE A 160 -12.40 11.93 4.90
CA PHE A 160 -11.54 10.87 5.43
C PHE A 160 -11.51 10.86 6.97
N GLU A 161 -11.38 12.04 7.60
CA GLU A 161 -11.50 12.21 9.05
C GLU A 161 -12.87 11.83 9.57
N LYS A 162 -13.94 12.25 8.88
CA LYS A 162 -15.30 11.86 9.24
C LYS A 162 -15.46 10.34 9.21
N PHE A 163 -15.00 9.69 8.14
CA PHE A 163 -15.05 8.24 8.00
C PHE A 163 -14.31 7.52 9.14
N LYS A 164 -13.11 8.03 9.52
CA LYS A 164 -12.37 7.55 10.69
C LYS A 164 -13.18 7.71 11.99
N ASN A 165 -13.74 8.89 12.22
CA ASN A 165 -14.44 9.23 13.47
C ASN A 165 -15.78 8.48 13.62
N ASP A 166 -16.43 8.15 12.51
CA ASP A 166 -17.68 7.36 12.49
C ASP A 166 -17.43 5.87 12.85
N THR A 167 -16.18 5.40 12.79
CA THR A 167 -15.83 3.98 13.01
C THR A 167 -14.72 3.79 14.07
N PRO A 168 -14.92 4.24 15.33
CA PRO A 168 -13.87 4.21 16.35
C PRO A 168 -13.43 2.80 16.74
N GLY A 169 -14.28 1.80 16.54
CA GLY A 169 -13.97 0.39 16.82
C GLY A 169 -13.19 -0.33 15.72
N LEU A 170 -12.89 0.33 14.59
CA LEU A 170 -12.23 -0.25 13.42
C LEU A 170 -12.93 -1.52 12.88
N LYS A 171 -14.23 -1.64 13.13
CA LYS A 171 -15.07 -2.73 12.65
C LYS A 171 -15.86 -2.24 11.45
N PHE A 172 -15.58 -2.82 10.31
CA PHE A 172 -16.17 -2.44 9.04
C PHE A 172 -17.08 -3.55 8.52
N PRO A 173 -18.26 -3.20 7.95
CA PRO A 173 -19.26 -4.18 7.52
C PRO A 173 -18.91 -4.88 6.20
N ASP A 174 -17.95 -4.35 5.43
CA ASP A 174 -17.52 -4.86 4.14
C ASP A 174 -16.02 -4.53 3.91
N ILE A 175 -15.49 -4.91 2.75
CA ILE A 175 -14.12 -4.61 2.34
C ILE A 175 -13.91 -3.13 2.00
N ALA A 176 -12.69 -2.64 2.15
CA ALA A 176 -12.32 -1.24 1.90
C ALA A 176 -12.75 -0.75 0.51
N GLU A 177 -12.65 -1.60 -0.52
CA GLU A 177 -13.00 -1.31 -1.91
C GLU A 177 -14.48 -0.96 -2.12
N ARG A 178 -15.35 -1.26 -1.14
CA ARG A 178 -16.79 -0.94 -1.16
C ARG A 178 -17.21 0.14 -0.18
N LEU A 179 -16.34 0.49 0.76
CA LEU A 179 -16.66 1.39 1.87
C LEU A 179 -16.01 2.75 1.74
N LEU A 180 -14.80 2.80 1.17
CA LEU A 180 -14.06 4.04 1.06
C LEU A 180 -14.76 4.98 0.06
N PRO A 181 -14.85 6.28 0.38
CA PRO A 181 -15.61 7.26 -0.40
C PRO A 181 -14.81 7.75 -1.62
N PHE A 182 -14.51 6.85 -2.55
CA PHE A 182 -13.79 7.19 -3.78
C PHE A 182 -14.58 8.17 -4.63
N THR A 183 -13.92 9.21 -5.12
CA THR A 183 -14.53 10.18 -6.04
C THR A 183 -14.22 9.87 -7.50
N ALA A 184 -13.13 9.14 -7.77
CA ALA A 184 -12.73 8.77 -9.12
C ALA A 184 -12.05 7.40 -9.17
N VAL A 185 -12.43 6.61 -10.19
CA VAL A 185 -11.88 5.27 -10.45
C VAL A 185 -11.36 5.22 -11.88
N HIS A 186 -10.04 5.07 -12.01
CA HIS A 186 -9.30 5.24 -13.27
C HIS A 186 -9.07 3.90 -13.97
N LYS A 187 -9.65 3.74 -15.17
CA LYS A 187 -9.63 2.48 -15.95
C LYS A 187 -8.56 2.42 -17.04
N GLN A 188 -7.86 3.53 -17.28
CA GLN A 188 -6.87 3.67 -18.33
C GLN A 188 -5.52 3.02 -18.00
N PHE A 189 -5.29 2.66 -16.74
CA PHE A 189 -4.07 2.01 -16.25
C PHE A 189 -4.25 0.50 -16.10
N LYS A 190 -3.20 -0.25 -16.41
CA LYS A 190 -3.19 -1.72 -16.34
C LYS A 190 -2.45 -2.19 -15.10
N GLY A 191 -3.07 -3.08 -14.35
CA GLY A 191 -2.45 -3.70 -13.18
C GLY A 191 -3.41 -4.64 -12.48
N ASP A 192 -2.86 -5.59 -11.73
CA ASP A 192 -3.63 -6.61 -11.02
C ASP A 192 -2.87 -7.10 -9.76
N ARG A 193 -3.56 -7.93 -8.97
CA ARG A 193 -3.02 -8.62 -7.78
C ARG A 193 -2.30 -9.91 -8.18
N TYR A 194 -0.97 -9.87 -8.27
CA TYR A 194 -0.22 -10.95 -8.92
C TYR A 194 -0.06 -12.21 -8.08
N SER A 195 0.06 -12.11 -6.75
CA SER A 195 0.12 -13.30 -5.89
C SER A 195 -1.16 -14.14 -5.94
N ASP A 196 -2.32 -13.54 -6.22
CA ASP A 196 -3.59 -14.26 -6.26
C ASP A 196 -3.77 -15.09 -7.53
N PHE A 197 -2.96 -14.85 -8.57
CA PHE A 197 -2.88 -15.76 -9.70
C PHE A 197 -2.36 -17.15 -9.26
N THR A 198 -1.50 -17.23 -8.25
CA THR A 198 -1.03 -18.50 -7.65
C THR A 198 -2.16 -19.29 -6.97
N LYS A 199 -3.16 -18.59 -6.40
CA LYS A 199 -4.27 -19.19 -5.65
C LYS A 199 -5.38 -19.71 -6.56
N ASN A 200 -5.41 -19.31 -7.83
CA ASN A 200 -6.44 -19.69 -8.78
C ASN A 200 -6.14 -21.07 -9.41
N ARG A 201 -6.20 -22.13 -8.59
CA ARG A 201 -6.12 -23.53 -9.06
C ARG A 201 -7.38 -23.88 -9.86
N TRP A 202 -7.33 -23.74 -11.18
CA TRP A 202 -8.45 -24.03 -12.08
C TRP A 202 -8.96 -25.48 -12.01
N ILE A 203 -8.21 -26.41 -11.40
CA ILE A 203 -8.56 -27.85 -11.35
C ILE A 203 -8.53 -28.45 -9.92
N PHE A 204 -8.06 -27.72 -8.90
CA PHE A 204 -7.89 -28.27 -7.53
C PHE A 204 -8.24 -27.25 -6.45
N ARG A 205 -9.51 -26.87 -6.36
CA ARG A 205 -10.07 -25.95 -5.34
C ARG A 205 -10.25 -26.57 -3.95
N SER A 206 -10.03 -27.88 -3.79
CA SER A 206 -10.28 -28.59 -2.53
C SER A 206 -9.12 -28.42 -1.53
N ARG A 207 -9.45 -28.02 -0.29
CA ARG A 207 -8.51 -27.95 0.86
C ARG A 207 -7.79 -29.28 1.15
N ARG A 208 -8.30 -30.42 0.65
CA ARG A 208 -7.68 -31.75 0.83
C ARG A 208 -6.33 -31.87 0.12
N PHE A 209 -6.09 -31.10 -0.95
CA PHE A 209 -4.85 -31.16 -1.72
C PHE A 209 -3.68 -30.38 -1.08
N ASN A 210 -3.94 -29.55 -0.06
CA ASN A 210 -2.89 -28.83 0.70
C ASN A 210 -2.06 -29.75 1.61
N LYS A 211 -2.48 -31.01 1.81
CA LYS A 211 -1.74 -32.01 2.59
C LYS A 211 -0.70 -32.78 1.77
N ILE A 212 -0.65 -32.57 0.46
CA ILE A 212 0.27 -33.27 -0.44
C ILE A 212 1.48 -32.35 -0.72
N PRO A 213 2.72 -32.73 -0.33
CA PRO A 213 3.91 -31.87 -0.42
C PRO A 213 4.23 -31.36 -1.83
N LEU A 214 3.86 -32.15 -2.86
CA LEU A 214 4.03 -31.75 -4.25
C LEU A 214 3.26 -30.47 -4.57
N PHE A 215 2.03 -30.32 -4.05
CA PHE A 215 1.18 -29.14 -4.23
C PHE A 215 1.54 -27.98 -3.26
N ASN A 216 2.52 -28.16 -2.37
CA ASN A 216 3.08 -27.07 -1.56
C ASN A 216 4.26 -26.37 -2.26
N ARG A 217 4.69 -26.87 -3.42
CA ARG A 217 5.54 -26.08 -4.31
C ARG A 217 4.70 -24.95 -4.88
N GLU A 218 5.20 -23.71 -4.77
CA GLU A 218 4.62 -22.55 -5.43
C GLU A 218 4.64 -22.77 -6.95
N PHE A 219 3.59 -23.42 -7.47
CA PHE A 219 3.37 -23.60 -8.90
C PHE A 219 2.84 -22.29 -9.48
N PHE A 220 3.67 -21.24 -9.54
CA PHE A 220 3.26 -20.06 -10.29
C PHE A 220 4.40 -19.17 -10.79
N TRP A 221 4.27 -18.78 -12.07
CA TRP A 221 5.18 -17.94 -12.85
C TRP A 221 4.37 -17.08 -13.85
N GLU A 222 3.33 -16.35 -13.42
CA GLU A 222 2.78 -15.32 -14.32
C GLU A 222 3.73 -14.14 -14.35
N LYS A 223 4.31 -13.95 -15.53
CA LYS A 223 5.12 -12.79 -15.83
C LYS A 223 4.21 -11.57 -15.77
N ILE A 224 4.69 -10.52 -15.12
CA ILE A 224 4.06 -9.20 -15.19
C ILE A 224 4.03 -8.82 -16.68
N PRO A 225 2.85 -8.54 -17.27
CA PRO A 225 2.73 -8.09 -18.64
C PRO A 225 3.62 -6.88 -18.90
N ALA A 226 4.21 -6.82 -20.09
CA ALA A 226 5.09 -5.72 -20.48
C ALA A 226 4.37 -4.36 -20.47
N ASP A 227 3.04 -4.36 -20.61
CA ASP A 227 2.18 -3.17 -20.62
C ASP A 227 1.51 -2.87 -19.26
N ALA A 228 1.90 -3.55 -18.18
CA ALA A 228 1.36 -3.28 -16.85
C ALA A 228 1.90 -1.96 -16.29
N ASP A 229 1.04 -0.97 -16.05
CA ASP A 229 1.37 0.30 -15.39
C ASP A 229 1.66 0.13 -13.89
N PHE A 230 1.05 -0.89 -13.28
CA PHE A 230 1.08 -1.11 -11.83
C PHE A 230 1.01 -2.61 -11.49
N VAL A 231 1.61 -2.97 -10.38
CA VAL A 231 1.61 -4.33 -9.80
C VAL A 231 1.23 -4.23 -8.34
N THR A 232 0.36 -5.10 -7.84
CA THR A 232 0.07 -5.23 -6.40
C THR A 232 0.09 -6.69 -5.98
N GLN A 233 0.30 -6.93 -4.68
CA GLN A 233 0.54 -8.25 -4.12
C GLN A 233 1.64 -9.00 -4.90
N GLY A 234 2.71 -8.30 -5.23
CA GLY A 234 3.88 -8.89 -5.87
C GLY A 234 4.65 -9.78 -4.88
N ILE A 235 5.30 -10.84 -5.38
CA ILE A 235 6.14 -11.72 -4.55
C ILE A 235 7.63 -11.40 -4.73
N SER A 236 8.44 -11.74 -3.73
CA SER A 236 9.88 -11.43 -3.70
C SER A 236 10.66 -11.95 -4.93
N ARG A 237 10.21 -13.06 -5.54
CA ARG A 237 10.83 -13.66 -6.73
C ARG A 237 10.54 -12.93 -8.04
N GLN A 238 9.54 -12.06 -8.09
CA GLN A 238 9.27 -11.25 -9.27
C GLN A 238 10.23 -10.06 -9.28
N GLU A 239 10.72 -9.69 -10.44
CA GLU A 239 11.50 -8.46 -10.62
C GLU A 239 10.52 -7.30 -10.89
N PHE A 240 10.69 -6.19 -10.15
CA PHE A 240 9.93 -4.97 -10.38
C PHE A 240 10.89 -3.95 -10.96
N VAL A 241 10.75 -3.65 -12.26
CA VAL A 241 11.61 -2.70 -12.97
C VAL A 241 10.75 -1.52 -13.41
N TYR A 242 11.10 -0.33 -12.96
CA TYR A 242 10.48 0.91 -13.42
C TYR A 242 10.98 1.25 -14.84
N ARG A 243 10.06 1.30 -15.80
CA ARG A 243 10.37 1.43 -17.24
C ARG A 243 10.53 2.89 -17.65
N ARG A 244 11.70 3.46 -17.32
CA ARG A 244 12.02 4.89 -17.51
C ARG A 244 11.85 5.39 -18.95
N ASP A 245 12.08 4.53 -19.94
CA ASP A 245 12.17 4.91 -21.36
C ASP A 245 10.85 4.77 -22.13
N GLU A 246 9.74 4.43 -21.47
CA GLU A 246 8.43 4.46 -22.13
C GLU A 246 8.03 5.91 -22.45
N ILE A 247 7.96 6.22 -23.75
CA ILE A 247 7.42 7.48 -24.25
C ILE A 247 5.91 7.47 -23.98
N ALA A 248 5.46 8.41 -23.15
CA ALA A 248 4.06 8.60 -22.75
C ALA A 248 3.16 9.04 -23.91
#